data_AF-U1N5M0-F1
#
_entry.id   AF-U1N5M0-F1
#
_cell.length_a   1.000
_cell.length_b   1.000
_cell.length_c   1.000
_cell.angle_alpha   90.00
_cell.angle_beta   90.00
_cell.angle_gamma   90.00
#
_symmetry.space_group_name_H-M   'P 1'
#
loop_
_entity.id
_entity.type
_entity.pdbx_description
1 polymer ?
#
loop_
_entity_poly.entity_id
_entity_poly.type
_entity_poly.pdbx_seq_one_letter_code
_entity_poly.pdbx_strand_id
1 'polypeptide(L)'
;MNLNYNDRYRLKPTDSQRETLDSHRDTCRQLYNHALYRFTQIPEDQGTVKQRVRTIRDELPDLKDWWDALTDIYSKALQPTVMRIGKHIKALGKLKDQGDRGW
;
A
#
# COMPACT_ATOMS: atom_id res chain seq x y z
N MET A 1 18.58 16.86 29.55
CA MET A 1 18.12 17.70 28.43
C MET A 1 18.01 16.81 27.19
N ASN A 2 16.82 16.28 26.91
CA ASN A 2 16.59 15.38 25.77
C ASN A 2 16.57 16.21 24.48
N LEU A 3 17.62 16.11 23.67
CA LEU A 3 17.63 16.66 22.31
C LEU A 3 16.62 15.89 21.47
N ASN A 4 15.45 16.50 21.27
CA ASN A 4 14.47 16.07 20.29
C ASN A 4 15.09 16.30 18.91
N TYR A 5 15.48 15.23 18.22
CA TYR A 5 16.22 15.26 16.95
C TYR A 5 15.45 15.93 15.78
N ASN A 6 14.20 16.35 15.98
CA ASN A 6 13.26 16.59 14.89
C ASN A 6 12.97 18.07 14.56
N ASP A 7 13.42 19.04 15.37
CA ASP A 7 13.07 20.46 15.15
C ASP A 7 14.12 21.27 14.36
N ARG A 8 15.36 20.76 14.20
CA ARG A 8 16.44 21.51 13.51
C ARG A 8 16.35 21.53 11.99
N TYR A 9 15.63 20.59 11.37
CA TYR A 9 15.57 20.46 9.91
C TYR A 9 14.13 20.35 9.43
N ARG A 10 13.34 21.42 9.58
CA ARG A 10 12.06 21.54 8.89
C ARG A 10 12.32 21.68 7.39
N LEU A 11 12.35 20.57 6.68
CA LEU A 11 12.32 20.56 5.22
C LEU A 11 10.95 21.09 4.79
N LYS A 12 10.91 22.34 4.33
CA LYS A 12 9.75 22.89 3.62
C LYS A 12 9.94 22.49 2.15
N PRO A 13 9.18 21.51 1.64
CA PRO A 13 9.29 21.17 0.23
C PRO A 13 8.95 22.39 -0.62
N THR A 14 9.67 22.57 -1.71
CA THR A 14 9.28 23.51 -2.77
C THR A 14 7.95 23.08 -3.38
N ASP A 15 7.28 23.96 -4.12
CA ASP A 15 6.01 23.62 -4.75
C ASP A 15 6.14 22.43 -5.71
N SER A 16 7.23 22.36 -6.48
CA SER A 16 7.54 21.21 -7.34
C SER A 16 7.75 19.91 -6.54
N GLN A 17 8.41 19.98 -5.38
CA GLN A 17 8.57 18.81 -4.51
C GLN A 17 7.22 18.36 -3.93
N ARG A 18 6.33 19.30 -3.58
CA ARG A 18 4.99 18.99 -3.09
C ARG A 18 4.14 18.34 -4.18
N GLU A 19 4.14 18.90 -5.38
CA GLU A 19 3.43 18.35 -6.54
C GLU A 19 3.89 16.92 -6.86
N THR A 20 5.21 16.69 -6.84
CA THR A 20 5.78 15.34 -7.01
C THR A 20 5.29 14.38 -5.93
N LEU A 21 5.29 14.80 -4.65
CA LEU A 21 4.79 13.99 -3.55
C LEU A 21 3.30 13.68 -3.66
N ASP A 22 2.50 14.66 -4.09
CA ASP A 22 1.06 14.49 -4.29
C ASP A 22 0.77 13.53 -5.45
N SER A 23 1.51 13.64 -6.56
CA SER A 23 1.46 12.67 -7.67
C SER A 23 1.82 11.26 -7.20
N HIS A 24 2.93 11.11 -6.46
CA HIS A 24 3.34 9.80 -5.93
C HIS A 24 2.29 9.21 -4.98
N ARG A 25 1.72 10.04 -4.10
CA ARG A 25 0.64 9.64 -3.19
C ARG A 25 -0.59 9.18 -3.96
N ASP A 26 -0.95 9.89 -5.02
CA ASP A 26 -2.10 9.53 -5.84
C ASP A 26 -1.88 8.21 -6.59
N THR A 27 -0.74 8.05 -7.24
CA THR A 27 -0.40 6.79 -7.92
C THR A 27 -0.36 5.61 -6.94
N CYS A 28 0.16 5.79 -5.72
CA CYS A 28 0.09 4.75 -4.69
C CYS A 28 -1.35 4.42 -4.28
N ARG A 29 -2.24 5.41 -4.22
CA ARG A 29 -3.67 5.21 -3.95
C ARG A 29 -4.33 4.41 -5.08
N GLN A 30 -4.04 4.75 -6.33
CA GLN A 30 -4.56 4.03 -7.48
C GLN A 30 -4.05 2.58 -7.52
N LEU A 31 -2.75 2.37 -7.29
CA LEU A 31 -2.15 1.03 -7.19
C LEU A 31 -2.81 0.20 -6.08
N TYR A 32 -3.04 0.80 -4.91
CA TYR A 32 -3.73 0.11 -3.81
C TYR A 32 -5.13 -0.37 -4.24
N ASN A 33 -5.90 0.49 -4.91
CA ASN A 33 -7.24 0.14 -5.39
C ASN A 33 -7.20 -0.97 -6.45
N HIS A 34 -6.27 -0.88 -7.40
CA HIS A 34 -6.05 -1.93 -8.40
C HIS A 34 -5.71 -3.27 -7.73
N ALA A 35 -4.74 -3.27 -6.82
CA ALA A 35 -4.33 -4.47 -6.11
C ALA A 35 -5.46 -5.03 -5.22
N LEU A 36 -6.29 -4.18 -4.61
CA LEU A 36 -7.46 -4.61 -3.85
C LEU A 36 -8.48 -5.29 -4.77
N TYR A 37 -8.75 -4.71 -5.94
CA TYR A 37 -9.61 -5.33 -6.95
C TYR A 37 -9.06 -6.69 -7.39
N ARG A 38 -7.77 -6.80 -7.72
CA ARG A 38 -7.14 -8.09 -8.07
C ARG A 38 -7.27 -9.10 -6.94
N PHE A 39 -7.10 -8.67 -5.69
CA PHE A 39 -7.26 -9.54 -4.52
C PHE A 39 -8.67 -10.14 -4.43
N THR A 40 -9.72 -9.36 -4.73
CA THR A 40 -11.09 -9.86 -4.69
C THR A 40 -11.39 -10.88 -5.78
N GLN A 41 -10.60 -10.92 -6.86
CA GLN A 41 -10.71 -11.92 -7.92
C GLN A 41 -10.03 -13.25 -7.59
N ILE A 42 -9.13 -13.28 -6.60
CA ILE A 42 -8.46 -14.52 -6.18
C ILE A 42 -9.37 -15.26 -5.21
N PRO A 43 -9.72 -16.54 -5.44
CA PRO A 43 -10.51 -17.33 -4.50
C PRO A 43 -9.89 -17.42 -3.09
N GLU A 44 -10.73 -17.58 -2.06
CA GLU A 44 -10.25 -17.62 -0.67
C GLU A 44 -9.47 -18.90 -0.31
N ASP A 45 -9.71 -19.99 -1.02
CA ASP A 45 -9.04 -21.28 -0.87
C ASP A 45 -7.65 -21.32 -1.53
N GLN A 46 -7.29 -20.33 -2.35
CA GLN A 46 -5.98 -20.19 -3.01
C GLN A 46 -4.86 -19.72 -2.06
N GLY A 47 -4.92 -20.16 -0.80
CA GLY A 47 -3.94 -19.91 0.24
C GLY A 47 -4.28 -18.75 1.17
N THR A 48 -3.36 -18.48 2.09
CA THR A 48 -3.55 -17.43 3.11
C THR A 48 -3.67 -16.05 2.48
N VAL A 49 -4.33 -15.11 3.18
CA VAL A 49 -4.38 -13.68 2.79
C VAL A 49 -3.00 -13.13 2.42
N LYS A 50 -1.94 -13.54 3.13
CA LYS A 50 -0.57 -13.07 2.85
C LYS A 50 -0.03 -13.62 1.53
N GLN A 51 -0.32 -14.88 1.20
CA GLN A 51 0.10 -15.49 -0.06
C GLN A 51 -0.64 -14.85 -1.23
N ARG A 52 -1.97 -14.71 -1.14
CA ARG A 52 -2.80 -14.08 -2.17
C ARG A 52 -2.45 -12.60 -2.43
N VAL A 53 -2.02 -11.85 -1.42
CA VAL A 53 -1.51 -10.47 -1.64
C VAL A 53 -0.11 -10.48 -2.26
N ARG A 54 0.70 -11.49 -1.95
CA ARG A 54 2.05 -11.62 -2.51
C ARG A 54 2.02 -11.90 -4.01
N THR A 55 1.09 -12.71 -4.50
CA THR A 55 0.94 -12.97 -5.93
C THR A 55 0.70 -11.66 -6.69
N ILE A 56 -0.19 -10.80 -6.20
CA ILE A 56 -0.48 -9.48 -6.81
C ILE A 56 0.74 -8.56 -6.74
N ARG A 57 1.49 -8.57 -5.64
CA ARG A 57 2.74 -7.79 -5.54
C ARG A 57 3.75 -8.24 -6.59
N ASP A 58 3.79 -9.54 -6.88
CA ASP A 58 4.74 -10.10 -7.84
C ASP A 58 4.37 -9.75 -9.30
N GLU A 59 3.16 -9.23 -9.56
CA GLU A 59 2.72 -8.64 -10.84
C GLU A 59 3.24 -7.20 -11.04
N LEU A 60 3.83 -6.56 -10.02
CA LEU A 60 4.31 -5.16 -10.12
C LEU A 60 5.28 -4.89 -11.29
N PRO A 61 6.21 -5.79 -11.64
CA PRO A 61 7.04 -5.61 -12.83
C PRO A 61 6.20 -5.48 -14.11
N ASP A 62 5.27 -6.40 -14.33
CA ASP A 62 4.40 -6.41 -15.52
C ASP A 62 3.47 -5.19 -15.54
N LEU A 63 3.01 -4.73 -14.37
CA LEU A 63 2.22 -3.50 -14.25
C LEU A 63 3.00 -2.27 -14.73
N LYS A 64 4.32 -2.24 -14.55
CA LYS A 64 5.16 -1.11 -15.00
C LYS A 64 5.31 -1.04 -16.51
N ASP A 65 5.08 -2.14 -17.23
CA ASP A 65 5.19 -2.16 -18.70
C ASP A 65 4.04 -1.39 -19.38
N TRP A 66 2.92 -1.18 -18.69
CA TRP A 66 1.75 -0.46 -19.24
C TRP A 66 1.24 0.70 -18.37
N TRP A 67 1.71 0.82 -17.13
CA TRP A 67 1.37 1.91 -16.22
C TRP A 67 2.60 2.74 -15.88
N ASP A 68 2.97 3.64 -16.78
CA ASP A 68 4.18 4.47 -16.72
C ASP A 68 4.32 5.24 -15.41
N ALA A 69 3.23 5.73 -14.80
CA ALA A 69 3.33 6.44 -13.51
C ALA A 69 3.93 5.59 -12.37
N LEU A 70 3.93 4.25 -12.49
CA LEU A 70 4.60 3.35 -11.54
C LEU A 70 6.12 3.30 -11.73
N THR A 71 6.65 3.67 -12.91
CA THR A 71 8.10 3.69 -13.14
C THR A 71 8.78 4.83 -12.40
N ASP A 72 8.08 5.94 -12.20
CA ASP A 72 8.56 7.11 -11.45
C ASP A 72 8.64 6.88 -9.93
N ILE A 73 7.96 5.83 -9.45
CA ILE A 73 7.94 5.49 -8.03
C ILE A 73 8.90 4.35 -7.72
N TYR A 74 9.74 4.59 -6.73
CA TYR A 74 10.67 3.60 -6.24
C TYR A 74 9.96 2.33 -5.76
N SER A 75 10.42 1.16 -6.19
CA SER A 75 9.77 -0.13 -5.89
C SER A 75 9.62 -0.41 -4.38
N LYS A 76 10.49 0.15 -3.53
CA LYS A 76 10.35 0.03 -2.06
C LYS A 76 9.15 0.79 -1.50
N ALA A 77 8.53 1.71 -2.25
CA ALA A 77 7.27 2.34 -1.90
C ALA A 77 6.06 1.57 -2.48
N LEU A 78 6.18 1.01 -3.69
CA LEU A 78 5.08 0.29 -4.34
C LEU A 78 4.76 -1.05 -3.65
N GLN A 79 5.80 -1.84 -3.32
CA GLN A 79 5.62 -3.14 -2.70
C GLN A 79 4.87 -3.09 -1.35
N PRO A 80 5.21 -2.21 -0.38
CA PRO A 80 4.46 -2.12 0.87
C PRO A 80 3.04 -1.58 0.67
N THR A 81 2.79 -0.75 -0.35
CA THR A 81 1.44 -0.30 -0.71
C THR A 81 0.54 -1.49 -1.02
N VAL A 82 1.00 -2.43 -1.86
CA VAL A 82 0.25 -3.68 -2.14
C VAL A 82 0.13 -4.54 -0.88
N MET A 83 1.24 -4.77 -0.17
CA MET A 83 1.25 -5.63 1.03
C MET A 83 0.36 -5.12 2.18
N ARG A 84 0.02 -3.83 2.20
CA ARG A 84 -0.86 -3.23 3.20
C ARG A 84 -2.27 -3.81 3.18
N ILE A 85 -2.74 -4.30 2.02
CA ILE A 85 -4.04 -4.98 1.87
C ILE A 85 -4.16 -6.13 2.86
N GLY A 86 -3.15 -6.99 2.94
CA GLY A 86 -3.18 -8.16 3.82
C GLY A 86 -3.22 -7.81 5.30
N LYS A 87 -2.67 -6.65 5.69
CA LYS A 87 -2.78 -6.14 7.07
C LYS A 87 -4.20 -5.66 7.37
N HIS A 88 -4.80 -4.89 6.45
CA HIS A 88 -6.15 -4.35 6.63
C HIS A 88 -7.20 -5.46 6.69
N ILE A 89 -7.12 -6.47 5.81
CA ILE A 89 -8.05 -7.60 5.81
C ILE A 89 -7.98 -8.39 7.12
N LYS A 90 -6.77 -8.69 7.61
CA LYS A 90 -6.59 -9.36 8.89
C LYS A 90 -7.13 -8.54 10.07
N ALA A 91 -6.95 -7.22 10.04
CA ALA A 91 -7.49 -6.34 11.07
C ALA A 91 -9.02 -6.34 11.06
N LEU A 92 -9.64 -6.25 9.87
CA LEU A 92 -11.09 -6.30 9.71
C LEU A 92 -11.68 -7.64 10.17
N GLY A 93 -11.02 -8.76 9.85
CA GLY A 93 -11.44 -10.08 10.33
C GLY A 93 -11.45 -10.18 11.86
N LYS A 94 -10.42 -9.63 12.53
CA LYS A 94 -10.39 -9.59 14.00
C LYS A 94 -11.52 -8.75 14.61
N LEU A 95 -11.84 -7.62 13.99
CA LEU A 95 -12.94 -6.76 14.45
C LEU A 95 -14.29 -7.45 14.31
N LYS A 96 -14.50 -8.18 13.21
CA LYS A 96 -15.69 -8.99 12.99
C LYS A 96 -15.83 -10.09 14.06
N ASP A 97 -14.77 -10.87 14.28
CA ASP A 97 -14.75 -11.93 15.30
C ASP A 97 -15.00 -11.40 16.73
N GLN A 98 -14.60 -10.17 17.02
CA GLN A 98 -14.84 -9.53 18.32
C GLN A 98 -16.28 -9.04 18.46
N GLY A 99 -16.86 -8.48 17.39
CA GLY A 99 -18.27 -8.09 17.36
C GLY A 99 -19.21 -9.29 17.48
N ASP A 100 -18.87 -10.40 16.82
CA ASP A 100 -19.65 -11.64 16.85
C ASP A 100 -19.62 -12.35 18.22
N ARG A 101 -18.57 -12.11 19.04
CA ARG A 101 -18.46 -12.65 20.42
C ARG A 101 -19.05 -11.74 21.51
N GLY A 102 -19.54 -10.56 21.14
CA GLY A 102 -20.05 -9.54 22.07
C GLY A 102 -21.56 -9.61 22.34
N TRP A 103 -22.26 -10.64 21.86
CA TRP A 103 -23.69 -10.88 22.04
C TRP A 103 -23.96 -12.24 22.69
#